data_AF-A0A2V2UGI9-F1
#
_entry.id   AF-A0A2V2UGI9-F1
#
_cell.length_a   1.000
_cell.length_b   1.000
_cell.length_c   1.000
_cell.angle_alpha   90.00
_cell.angle_beta   90.00
_cell.angle_gamma   90.00
#
_symmetry.space_group_name_H-M   'P 1'
#
loop_
_entity.id
_entity.type
_entity.pdbx_description
1 polymer ?
#
loop_
_entity_poly.entity_id
_entity_poly.type
_entity_poly.pdbx_seq_one_letter_code
_entity_poly.pdbx_strand_id
1 'polypeptide(L)'
;MVNSSDKEEATRELLRQKKSYSEIEQQLSVSSRDISHTKKRYEERKKVEEEQNKIQISKTSQALKLFEQANTSVQVAIELDLEPDETDILYKVYCRMNGRTKLNEIYDKLGDKLFVFIGLYEHIEKEGMGIRQVVNLFKIAEEIPNLEARYQRIKDDIDLDEPRILNLIKQKVSLSEELTSMREEIQSFREYENNQLKSMQEELASAREQSNIELNKQKESLAHEPDKYKASLTIELKSLQIDIDNLKQEEQRLTTSVERLTNEELEILKRRKQQEPYIQPQLGYQERPILSEEEQRILAIPIICNNWESKWGELMSRGL
;
A
#
# COMPACT_ATOMS: atom_id res chain seq x y z
N MET A 1 -6.93 64.73 115.23
CA MET A 1 -8.38 64.52 114.99
C MET A 1 -8.51 63.45 113.95
N VAL A 2 -9.04 62.27 114.30
CA VAL A 2 -9.33 61.21 113.33
C VAL A 2 -10.57 61.63 112.52
N ASN A 3 -10.50 61.48 111.20
CA ASN A 3 -11.52 61.97 110.27
C ASN A 3 -12.81 61.13 110.42
N SER A 4 -13.98 61.73 110.15
CA SER A 4 -15.28 61.04 110.36
C SER A 4 -15.42 59.77 109.52
N SER A 5 -14.76 59.71 108.36
CA SER A 5 -14.75 58.54 107.48
C SER A 5 -13.96 57.37 108.06
N ASP A 6 -12.79 57.65 108.65
CA ASP A 6 -11.90 56.62 109.23
C ASP A 6 -12.55 55.96 110.45
N LYS A 7 -13.35 56.72 111.22
CA LYS A 7 -14.14 56.18 112.34
C LYS A 7 -15.27 55.27 111.86
N GLU A 8 -15.91 55.58 110.74
CA GLU A 8 -16.95 54.73 110.16
C GLU A 8 -16.37 53.40 109.65
N GLU A 9 -15.20 53.44 109.01
CA GLU A 9 -14.49 52.24 108.53
C GLU A 9 -13.99 51.36 109.67
N ALA A 10 -13.38 51.96 110.71
CA ALA A 10 -12.99 51.25 111.92
C ALA A 10 -14.20 50.63 112.64
N THR A 11 -15.34 51.32 112.66
CA THR A 11 -16.60 50.79 113.22
C THR A 11 -17.09 49.57 112.42
N ARG A 12 -17.02 49.59 111.08
CA ARG A 12 -17.36 48.44 110.23
C ARG A 12 -16.47 47.24 110.50
N GLU A 13 -15.16 47.44 110.66
CA GLU A 13 -14.21 46.36 110.96
C GLU A 13 -14.46 45.73 112.34
N LEU A 14 -14.73 46.54 113.36
CA LEU A 14 -15.07 46.02 114.70
C LEU A 14 -16.42 45.29 114.72
N LEU A 15 -17.40 45.75 113.94
CA LEU A 15 -18.67 45.03 113.73
C LEU A 15 -18.46 43.70 113.00
N ARG A 16 -17.54 43.64 112.02
CA ARG A 16 -17.14 42.39 111.33
C ARG A 16 -16.54 41.38 112.31
N GLN A 17 -15.78 41.87 113.28
CA GLN A 17 -15.18 41.08 114.37
C GLN A 17 -16.18 40.72 115.49
N LYS A 18 -17.47 41.07 115.36
CA LYS A 18 -18.56 40.78 116.31
C LYS A 18 -18.37 41.39 117.70
N LYS A 19 -17.64 42.50 117.84
CA LYS A 19 -17.55 43.22 119.13
C LYS A 19 -18.89 43.84 119.53
N SER A 20 -19.13 43.95 120.83
CA SER A 20 -20.34 44.58 121.38
C SER A 20 -20.32 46.10 121.19
N TYR A 21 -21.49 46.74 121.21
CA TYR A 21 -21.58 48.19 120.99
C TYR A 21 -20.79 48.96 122.04
N SER A 22 -20.86 48.53 123.31
CA SER A 22 -20.14 49.18 124.41
C SER A 22 -18.62 49.16 124.20
N GLU A 23 -18.06 48.07 123.70
CA GLU A 23 -16.62 47.97 123.40
C GLU A 23 -16.22 48.89 122.23
N ILE A 24 -17.09 49.02 121.23
CA ILE A 24 -16.87 49.90 120.07
C ILE A 24 -16.94 51.38 120.50
N GLU A 25 -17.89 51.74 121.36
CA GLU A 25 -18.00 53.09 121.92
C GLU A 25 -16.74 53.46 122.71
N GLN A 26 -16.24 52.55 123.55
CA GLN A 26 -15.02 52.79 124.32
C GLN A 26 -13.78 52.93 123.43
N GLN A 27 -13.64 52.10 122.39
CA GLN A 27 -12.45 52.11 121.54
C GLN A 27 -12.41 53.28 120.56
N LEU A 28 -13.56 53.69 120.01
CA LEU A 28 -13.62 54.67 118.92
C LEU A 28 -14.27 56.01 119.34
N SER A 29 -14.78 56.09 120.57
CA SER A 29 -15.49 57.25 121.11
C SER A 29 -16.61 57.73 120.17
N VAL A 30 -17.36 56.78 119.62
CA VAL A 30 -18.55 56.99 118.78
C VAL A 30 -19.78 56.55 119.57
N SER A 31 -20.93 57.16 119.31
CA SER A 31 -22.16 56.80 120.04
C SER A 31 -22.76 55.50 119.54
N SER A 32 -23.46 54.76 120.41
CA SER A 32 -24.25 53.57 120.05
C SER A 32 -25.22 53.83 118.90
N ARG A 33 -25.73 55.07 118.78
CA ARG A 33 -26.62 55.47 117.70
C ARG A 33 -25.87 55.50 116.37
N ASP A 34 -24.67 56.05 116.33
CA ASP A 34 -23.82 56.09 115.13
C ASP A 34 -23.33 54.69 114.72
N ILE A 35 -23.00 53.85 115.72
CA ILE A 35 -22.66 52.43 115.50
C ILE A 35 -23.84 51.69 114.86
N SER A 36 -25.06 51.91 115.37
CA SER A 36 -26.29 51.31 114.83
C SER A 36 -26.57 51.76 113.39
N HIS A 37 -26.43 53.05 113.10
CA HIS A 37 -26.57 53.58 111.74
C HIS A 37 -25.53 53.00 110.78
N THR A 38 -24.28 52.88 111.24
CA THR A 38 -23.18 52.31 110.45
C THR A 38 -23.42 50.82 110.17
N LYS A 39 -23.88 50.06 111.18
CA LYS A 39 -24.24 48.64 111.03
C LYS A 39 -25.36 48.46 110.00
N LYS A 40 -26.43 49.25 110.10
CA LYS A 40 -27.56 49.19 109.16
C LYS A 40 -27.12 49.47 107.72
N ARG A 41 -26.33 50.53 107.51
CA ARG A 41 -25.77 50.87 106.17
C ARG A 41 -24.86 49.78 105.63
N TYR A 42 -24.08 49.13 106.48
CA TYR A 42 -23.20 48.02 106.09
C TYR A 42 -23.99 46.78 105.67
N GLU A 43 -25.02 46.40 106.43
CA GLU A 43 -25.89 45.26 106.09
C GLU A 43 -26.68 45.49 104.80
N GLU A 44 -27.15 46.72 104.55
CA GLU A 44 -27.81 47.10 103.30
C GLU A 44 -26.87 47.01 102.09
N ARG A 45 -25.63 47.48 102.20
CA ARG A 45 -24.63 47.37 101.10
C ARG A 45 -24.24 45.93 100.80
N LYS A 46 -24.04 45.11 101.83
CA LYS A 46 -23.66 43.70 101.66
C LYS A 46 -24.73 42.90 100.91
N LYS A 47 -26.01 43.16 101.17
CA LYS A 47 -27.11 42.51 100.43
C LYS A 47 -27.11 42.87 98.94
N VAL A 48 -26.83 44.14 98.61
CA VAL A 48 -26.74 44.60 97.21
C VAL A 48 -25.57 43.94 96.46
N GLU A 49 -24.41 43.80 97.11
CA GLU A 49 -23.23 43.13 96.52
C GLU A 49 -23.44 41.62 96.30
N GLU A 50 -24.12 40.94 97.23
CA GLU A 50 -24.44 39.51 97.10
C GLU A 50 -25.50 39.22 96.01
N GLU A 51 -26.48 40.12 95.82
CA GLU A 51 -27.46 40.01 94.73
C GLU A 51 -26.82 40.28 93.35
N GLN A 52 -25.90 41.23 93.24
CA GLN A 52 -25.17 41.50 91.99
C GLN A 52 -24.30 40.32 91.54
N ASN A 53 -23.63 39.62 92.46
CA ASN A 53 -22.79 38.46 92.12
C ASN A 53 -23.58 37.19 91.74
N LYS A 54 -24.82 37.03 92.21
CA LYS A 54 -25.69 35.88 91.83
C LYS A 54 -26.36 36.04 90.46
N ILE A 55 -26.65 37.27 90.05
CA ILE A 55 -27.19 37.59 88.72
C ILE A 55 -26.14 37.33 87.61
N GLN A 56 -24.86 37.30 88.00
CA GLN A 56 -23.74 36.94 87.16
C GLN A 56 -23.57 35.41 86.97
N ILE A 57 -24.67 34.66 86.78
CA ILE A 57 -24.63 33.60 85.76
C ILE A 57 -24.22 34.36 84.50
N SER A 58 -22.96 34.26 84.07
CA SER A 58 -22.39 35.22 83.12
C SER A 58 -23.32 35.36 81.91
N LYS A 59 -23.48 36.58 81.38
CA LYS A 59 -24.35 36.82 80.21
C LYS A 59 -24.05 35.82 79.08
N THR A 60 -22.80 35.36 78.97
CA THR A 60 -22.38 34.23 78.12
C THR A 60 -23.16 32.94 78.38
N SER A 61 -23.21 32.44 79.62
CA SER A 61 -23.97 31.22 79.95
C SER A 61 -25.46 31.36 79.70
N GLN A 62 -26.03 32.56 79.92
CA GLN A 62 -27.42 32.85 79.59
C GLN A 62 -27.64 32.84 78.07
N ALA A 63 -26.76 33.47 77.30
CA ALA A 63 -26.82 33.51 75.84
C ALA A 63 -26.72 32.10 75.23
N LEU A 64 -25.78 31.28 75.71
CA LEU A 64 -25.62 29.89 75.26
C LEU A 64 -26.89 29.06 75.51
N LYS A 65 -27.54 29.24 76.67
CA LYS A 65 -28.80 28.57 77.00
C LYS A 65 -29.96 29.03 76.09
N LEU A 66 -30.05 30.32 75.79
CA LEU A 66 -31.06 30.84 74.85
C LEU A 66 -30.83 30.31 73.42
N PHE A 67 -29.58 30.21 72.97
CA PHE A 67 -29.27 29.58 71.69
C PHE A 67 -29.59 28.08 71.67
N GLU A 68 -29.36 27.36 72.77
CA GLU A 68 -29.81 25.96 72.92
C GLU A 68 -31.33 25.81 72.79
N GLN A 69 -32.08 26.83 73.22
CA GLN A 69 -33.54 26.92 73.07
C GLN A 69 -34.00 27.38 71.68
N ALA A 70 -33.09 27.46 70.69
CA ALA A 70 -33.34 27.89 69.32
C ALA A 70 -33.77 29.36 69.16
N ASN A 71 -33.46 30.23 70.13
CA ASN A 71 -33.63 31.67 69.95
C ASN A 71 -32.64 32.22 68.91
N THR A 72 -33.10 33.18 68.11
CA THR A 72 -32.27 33.87 67.09
C THR A 72 -31.29 34.84 67.75
N SER A 73 -30.18 35.16 67.09
CA SER A 73 -29.20 36.15 67.58
C SER A 73 -29.86 37.50 67.89
N VAL A 74 -30.87 37.90 67.13
CA VAL A 74 -31.63 39.14 67.40
C VAL A 74 -32.40 39.04 68.72
N GLN A 75 -33.08 37.92 68.99
CA GLN A 75 -33.82 37.70 70.23
C GLN A 75 -32.88 37.65 71.44
N VAL A 76 -31.73 36.98 71.30
CA VAL A 76 -30.73 36.90 72.37
C VAL A 76 -30.12 38.27 72.67
N ALA A 77 -29.85 39.09 71.65
CA ALA A 77 -29.37 40.46 71.83
C ALA A 77 -30.37 41.33 72.61
N ILE A 78 -31.65 41.23 72.26
CA ILE A 78 -32.74 41.97 72.92
C ILE A 78 -32.95 41.48 74.36
N GLU A 79 -32.96 40.17 74.59
CA GLU A 79 -33.28 39.58 75.90
C GLU A 79 -32.17 39.79 76.92
N LEU A 80 -30.91 39.80 76.48
CA LEU A 80 -29.74 39.96 77.36
C LEU A 80 -29.12 41.35 77.34
N ASP A 81 -29.71 42.28 76.58
CA ASP A 81 -29.24 43.64 76.38
C ASP A 81 -27.75 43.63 75.99
N LEU A 82 -27.46 43.00 74.84
CA LEU A 82 -26.13 42.82 74.27
C LEU A 82 -26.01 43.56 72.93
N GLU A 83 -24.83 44.09 72.65
CA GLU A 83 -24.53 44.68 71.34
C GLU A 83 -24.53 43.61 70.24
N PRO A 84 -24.81 43.97 68.97
CA PRO A 84 -24.82 43.02 67.85
C PRO A 84 -23.51 42.24 67.71
N ASP A 85 -22.38 42.94 67.84
CA ASP A 85 -21.05 42.33 67.74
C ASP A 85 -20.77 41.33 68.87
N GLU A 86 -21.18 41.66 70.10
CA GLU A 86 -21.06 40.76 71.25
C GLU A 86 -21.92 39.51 71.07
N THR A 87 -23.12 39.68 70.53
CA THR A 87 -24.04 38.57 70.27
C THR A 87 -23.54 37.66 69.15
N ASP A 88 -22.92 38.22 68.11
CA ASP A 88 -22.27 37.45 67.03
C ASP A 88 -21.08 36.62 67.56
N ILE A 89 -20.25 37.21 68.42
CA ILE A 89 -19.15 36.49 69.09
C ILE A 89 -19.71 35.31 69.90
N LEU A 90 -20.76 35.53 70.70
CA LEU A 90 -21.38 34.49 71.53
C LEU A 90 -22.05 33.40 70.69
N TYR A 91 -22.69 33.76 69.58
CA TYR A 91 -23.26 32.80 68.63
C TYR A 91 -22.19 31.94 67.96
N LYS A 92 -21.06 32.54 67.56
CA LYS A 92 -19.90 31.82 67.02
C LYS A 92 -19.34 30.83 68.05
N VAL A 93 -19.26 31.22 69.32
CA VAL A 93 -18.85 30.33 70.42
C VAL A 93 -19.84 29.17 70.58
N TYR A 94 -21.15 29.44 70.62
CA TYR A 94 -22.20 28.41 70.67
C TYR A 94 -22.07 27.39 69.53
N CYS A 95 -21.93 27.87 68.30
CA CYS A 95 -21.75 27.01 67.12
C CYS A 95 -20.48 26.16 67.21
N ARG A 96 -19.36 26.69 67.72
CA ARG A 96 -18.13 25.91 67.95
C ARG A 96 -18.35 24.81 69.00
N MET A 97 -19.04 25.13 70.10
CA MET A 97 -19.32 24.18 71.19
C MET A 97 -20.23 23.03 70.73
N ASN A 98 -21.16 23.30 69.79
CA ASN A 98 -22.05 22.29 69.23
C ASN A 98 -21.48 21.56 68.00
N GLY A 99 -20.17 21.62 67.77
CA GLY A 99 -19.52 20.91 66.67
C GLY A 99 -19.86 21.46 65.28
N ARG A 100 -20.49 22.63 65.18
CA ARG A 100 -20.81 23.33 63.92
C ARG A 100 -19.64 24.20 63.44
N THR A 101 -18.45 24.00 63.98
CA THR A 101 -17.22 24.76 63.66
C THR A 101 -16.95 24.84 62.17
N LYS A 102 -17.15 23.73 61.44
CA LYS A 102 -16.95 23.68 59.98
C LYS A 102 -17.90 24.60 59.21
N LEU A 103 -19.13 24.77 59.67
CA LEU A 103 -20.09 25.66 59.00
C LEU A 103 -19.66 27.12 59.15
N ASN A 104 -19.21 27.51 60.34
CA ASN A 104 -18.67 28.84 60.57
C ASN A 104 -17.40 29.08 59.75
N GLU A 105 -16.50 28.09 59.66
CA GLU A 105 -15.32 28.18 58.80
C GLU A 105 -15.67 28.33 57.30
N ILE A 106 -16.71 27.62 56.83
CA ILE A 106 -17.19 27.76 55.45
C ILE A 106 -17.79 29.15 55.24
N TYR A 107 -18.61 29.63 56.18
CA TYR A 107 -19.20 30.97 56.13
C TYR A 107 -18.11 32.05 56.07
N ASP A 108 -17.13 32.00 56.97
CA ASP A 108 -16.02 32.95 57.03
C ASP A 108 -15.14 32.90 55.75
N LYS A 109 -14.94 31.71 55.16
CA LYS A 109 -14.18 31.53 53.91
C LYS A 109 -14.93 32.04 52.67
N LEU A 110 -16.25 31.86 52.64
CA LEU A 110 -17.07 32.22 51.49
C LEU A 110 -17.45 33.70 51.51
N GLY A 111 -17.69 34.28 52.69
CA GLY A 111 -18.14 35.66 52.85
C GLY A 111 -19.34 35.96 51.95
N ASP A 112 -19.22 37.03 51.15
CA ASP A 112 -20.27 37.46 50.21
C ASP A 112 -20.58 36.42 49.11
N LYS A 113 -19.67 35.48 48.84
CA LYS A 113 -19.88 34.41 47.84
C LYS A 113 -20.80 33.30 48.35
N LEU A 114 -21.24 33.37 49.61
CA LEU A 114 -22.17 32.39 50.17
C LEU A 114 -23.46 32.28 49.34
N PHE A 115 -24.00 33.42 48.88
CA PHE A 115 -25.22 33.42 48.06
C PHE A 115 -25.05 32.66 46.73
N VAL A 116 -23.84 32.67 46.15
CA VAL A 116 -23.54 31.90 44.93
C VAL A 116 -23.55 30.40 45.23
N PHE A 117 -23.02 29.98 46.37
CA PHE A 117 -23.07 28.58 46.80
C PHE A 117 -24.49 28.11 47.14
N ILE A 118 -25.29 28.98 47.76
CA ILE A 118 -26.71 28.69 48.01
C ILE A 118 -27.44 28.51 46.67
N GLY A 119 -27.26 29.41 45.71
CA GLY A 119 -27.86 29.28 44.38
C GLY A 119 -27.44 28.00 43.65
N LEU A 120 -26.16 27.60 43.78
CA LEU A 120 -25.66 26.32 43.26
C LEU A 120 -26.34 25.12 43.94
N TYR A 121 -26.47 25.15 45.27
CA TYR A 121 -27.15 24.10 46.04
C TYR A 121 -28.63 23.97 45.63
N GLU A 122 -29.35 25.08 45.50
CA GLU A 122 -30.74 25.10 45.04
C GLU A 122 -30.89 24.48 43.64
N HIS A 123 -29.94 24.74 42.73
CA HIS A 123 -29.94 24.12 41.40
C HIS A 123 -29.67 22.61 41.48
N ILE A 124 -28.72 22.19 42.31
CA ILE A 124 -28.44 20.77 42.56
C ILE A 124 -29.69 20.06 43.10
N GLU A 125 -30.40 20.65 44.07
CA GLU A 125 -31.64 20.10 44.61
C GLU A 125 -32.76 20.06 43.57
N LYS A 126 -32.95 21.15 42.81
CA LYS A 126 -33.97 21.24 41.77
C LYS A 126 -33.81 20.17 40.69
N GLU A 127 -32.57 19.89 40.29
CA GLU A 127 -32.23 18.85 39.32
C GLU A 127 -32.18 17.43 39.96
N GLY A 128 -32.47 17.32 41.26
CA GLY A 128 -32.45 16.04 41.99
C GLY A 128 -31.07 15.38 42.03
N MET A 129 -29.99 16.17 41.92
CA MET A 129 -28.63 15.65 41.85
C MET A 129 -28.11 15.28 43.24
N GLY A 130 -27.67 14.03 43.41
CA GLY A 130 -26.96 13.60 44.59
C GLY A 130 -25.52 14.13 44.61
N ILE A 131 -24.94 14.27 45.82
CA ILE A 131 -23.56 14.77 46.03
C ILE A 131 -22.53 14.03 45.16
N ARG A 132 -22.68 12.70 44.98
CA ARG A 132 -21.77 11.91 44.13
C ARG A 132 -21.82 12.34 42.66
N GLN A 133 -23.00 12.68 42.15
CA GLN A 133 -23.16 13.16 40.78
C GLN A 133 -22.52 14.53 40.61
N VAL A 134 -22.68 15.42 41.59
CA VAL A 134 -22.05 16.76 41.61
C VAL A 134 -20.52 16.64 41.61
N VAL A 135 -19.95 15.78 42.46
CA VAL A 135 -18.49 15.54 42.48
C VAL A 135 -18.00 14.99 41.14
N ASN A 136 -18.75 14.06 40.53
CA ASN A 136 -18.40 13.54 39.22
C ASN A 136 -18.52 14.60 38.12
N LEU A 137 -19.52 15.47 38.18
CA LEU A 137 -19.68 16.58 37.24
C LEU A 137 -18.48 17.51 37.27
N PHE A 138 -17.97 17.85 38.45
CA PHE A 138 -16.75 18.67 38.58
C PHE A 138 -15.53 17.97 37.98
N LYS A 139 -15.36 16.66 38.20
CA LYS A 139 -14.27 15.89 37.57
C LYS A 139 -14.36 15.91 36.04
N ILE A 140 -15.57 15.74 35.49
CA ILE A 140 -15.78 15.82 34.04
C ILE A 140 -15.48 17.24 33.54
N ALA A 141 -15.93 18.27 34.26
CA ALA A 141 -15.68 19.66 33.90
C ALA A 141 -14.18 20.01 33.87
N GLU A 142 -13.37 19.41 34.75
CA GLU A 142 -11.91 19.54 34.72
C GLU A 142 -11.28 18.90 33.46
N GLU A 143 -11.89 17.87 32.88
CA GLU A 143 -11.41 17.21 31.67
C GLU A 143 -11.80 17.93 30.37
N ILE A 144 -12.82 18.79 30.39
CA ILE A 144 -13.35 19.50 29.20
C ILE A 144 -12.24 20.25 28.43
N PRO A 145 -11.38 21.07 29.05
CA PRO A 145 -10.34 21.79 28.30
C PRO A 145 -9.35 20.86 27.61
N ASN A 146 -9.02 19.71 28.21
CA ASN A 146 -8.14 18.72 27.60
C ASN A 146 -8.84 18.05 26.40
N LEU A 147 -10.11 17.69 26.54
CA LEU A 147 -10.91 17.14 25.45
C LEU A 147 -11.03 18.13 24.29
N GLU A 148 -11.25 19.41 24.57
CA GLU A 148 -11.31 20.47 23.57
C GLU A 148 -9.96 20.64 22.85
N ALA A 149 -8.85 20.66 23.61
CA ALA A 149 -7.51 20.72 23.04
C ALA A 149 -7.14 19.48 22.19
N ARG A 150 -7.65 18.29 22.54
CA ARG A 150 -7.48 17.08 21.72
C ARG A 150 -8.33 17.12 20.47
N TYR A 151 -9.58 17.55 20.59
CA TYR A 151 -10.47 17.73 19.45
C TYR A 151 -9.88 18.71 18.45
N GLN A 152 -9.38 19.85 18.92
CA GLN A 152 -8.79 20.87 18.03
C GLN A 152 -7.54 20.34 17.32
N ARG A 153 -6.65 19.62 18.01
CA ARG A 153 -5.49 18.97 17.37
C ARG A 153 -5.89 17.99 16.27
N ILE A 154 -6.86 17.13 16.54
CA ILE A 154 -7.35 16.16 15.55
C ILE A 154 -7.96 16.90 14.35
N LYS A 155 -8.69 17.98 14.59
CA LYS A 155 -9.27 18.81 13.55
C LYS A 155 -8.17 19.47 12.69
N ASP A 156 -7.16 20.05 13.32
CA ASP A 156 -6.02 20.66 12.63
C ASP A 156 -5.26 19.63 11.78
N ASP A 157 -5.08 18.40 12.28
CA ASP A 157 -4.47 17.30 11.52
C ASP A 157 -5.31 16.90 10.30
N ILE A 158 -6.64 16.82 10.44
CA ILE A 158 -7.56 16.54 9.34
C ILE A 158 -7.48 17.65 8.28
N ASP A 159 -7.53 18.91 8.71
CA ASP A 159 -7.46 20.07 7.83
C ASP A 159 -6.10 20.15 7.10
N LEU A 160 -5.03 19.66 7.72
CA LEU A 160 -3.69 19.57 7.12
C LEU A 160 -3.57 18.42 6.11
N ASP A 161 -4.18 17.26 6.39
CA ASP A 161 -4.09 16.08 5.54
C ASP A 161 -5.03 16.13 4.32
N GLU A 162 -6.17 16.82 4.41
CA GLU A 162 -7.10 16.99 3.28
C GLU A 162 -6.44 17.53 1.99
N PRO A 163 -5.68 18.65 2.00
CA PRO A 163 -5.00 19.14 0.81
C PRO A 163 -3.92 18.18 0.30
N ARG A 164 -3.28 17.41 1.20
CA ARG A 164 -2.31 16.38 0.82
C ARG A 164 -3.00 15.24 0.07
N ILE A 165 -4.14 14.77 0.55
CA ILE A 165 -4.96 13.75 -0.13
C ILE A 165 -5.40 14.26 -1.51
N LEU A 166 -5.88 15.50 -1.59
CA LEU A 166 -6.28 16.11 -2.87
C LEU A 166 -5.12 16.19 -3.87
N ASN A 167 -3.91 16.53 -3.40
CA ASN A 167 -2.71 16.54 -4.25
C ASN A 167 -2.36 15.13 -4.76
N LEU A 168 -2.39 14.13 -3.88
CA LEU A 168 -2.14 12.74 -4.25
C LEU A 168 -3.16 12.21 -5.27
N ILE A 169 -4.43 12.60 -5.14
CA ILE A 169 -5.47 12.27 -6.13
C ILE A 169 -5.14 12.89 -7.48
N LYS A 170 -4.75 14.17 -7.52
CA LYS A 170 -4.34 14.84 -8.77
C LYS A 170 -3.15 14.16 -9.43
N GLN A 171 -2.12 13.81 -8.65
CA GLN A 171 -0.95 13.09 -9.15
C GLN A 171 -1.33 11.72 -9.73
N LYS A 172 -2.21 10.98 -9.03
CA LYS A 172 -2.69 9.69 -9.51
C LYS A 172 -3.43 9.81 -10.85
N VAL A 173 -4.27 10.83 -11.00
CA VAL A 173 -5.00 11.07 -12.26
C VAL A 173 -4.00 11.39 -13.39
N SER A 174 -3.06 12.31 -13.17
CA SER A 174 -2.02 12.66 -14.16
C SER A 174 -1.21 11.44 -14.61
N LEU A 175 -0.73 10.62 -13.67
CA LEU A 175 0.02 9.41 -13.99
C LEU A 175 -0.84 8.37 -14.74
N SER A 176 -2.14 8.30 -14.45
CA SER A 176 -3.06 7.42 -15.17
C SER A 176 -3.27 7.87 -16.62
N GLU A 177 -3.34 9.18 -16.85
CA GLU A 177 -3.44 9.77 -18.20
C GLU A 177 -2.15 9.50 -19.00
N GLU A 178 -0.98 9.71 -18.40
CA GLU A 178 0.33 9.38 -19.00
C GLU A 178 0.45 7.89 -19.36
N LEU A 179 0.05 6.98 -18.46
CA LEU A 179 0.02 5.54 -18.73
C LEU A 179 -0.92 5.17 -19.88
N THR A 180 -2.02 5.90 -20.02
CA THR A 180 -2.98 5.68 -21.10
C THR A 180 -2.38 6.14 -22.44
N SER A 181 -1.77 7.32 -22.47
CA SER A 181 -1.05 7.84 -23.64
C SER A 181 0.06 6.89 -24.10
N MET A 182 0.92 6.44 -23.17
CA MET A 182 2.00 5.50 -23.51
C MET A 182 1.46 4.16 -24.04
N ARG A 183 0.30 3.70 -23.53
CA ARG A 183 -0.33 2.47 -24.04
C ARG A 183 -0.81 2.65 -25.48
N GLU A 184 -1.43 3.79 -25.80
CA GLU A 184 -1.88 4.11 -27.15
C GLU A 184 -0.70 4.22 -28.12
N GLU A 185 0.41 4.84 -27.70
CA GLU A 185 1.65 4.89 -28.49
C GLU A 185 2.20 3.49 -28.77
N ILE A 186 2.32 2.63 -27.75
CA ILE A 186 2.77 1.24 -27.92
C ILE A 186 1.84 0.47 -28.87
N GLN A 187 0.53 0.68 -28.77
CA GLN A 187 -0.44 0.03 -29.65
C GLN A 187 -0.26 0.48 -31.10
N SER A 188 -0.10 1.78 -31.33
CA SER A 188 0.15 2.33 -32.67
C SER A 188 1.44 1.78 -33.29
N PHE A 189 2.50 1.64 -32.48
CA PHE A 189 3.78 1.08 -32.91
C PHE A 189 3.64 -0.40 -33.29
N ARG A 190 2.91 -1.19 -32.50
CA ARG A 190 2.63 -2.60 -32.80
C ARG A 190 1.83 -2.76 -34.10
N GLU A 191 0.83 -1.91 -34.31
CA GLU A 191 0.05 -1.91 -35.54
C GLU A 191 0.91 -1.59 -36.75
N TYR A 192 1.81 -0.61 -36.62
CA TYR A 192 2.78 -0.27 -37.65
C TYR A 192 3.71 -1.46 -37.98
N GLU A 193 4.32 -2.10 -36.98
CA GLU A 193 5.19 -3.26 -37.19
C GLU A 193 4.45 -4.44 -37.83
N ASN A 194 3.22 -4.70 -37.40
CA ASN A 194 2.38 -5.75 -37.99
C ASN A 194 2.08 -5.47 -39.46
N ASN A 195 1.79 -4.22 -39.82
CA ASN A 195 1.55 -3.83 -41.20
C ASN A 195 2.82 -3.98 -42.06
N GLN A 196 3.99 -3.60 -41.53
CA GLN A 196 5.28 -3.80 -42.19
C GLN A 196 5.58 -5.28 -42.42
N LEU A 197 5.40 -6.11 -41.40
CA LEU A 197 5.60 -7.56 -41.49
C LEU A 197 4.67 -8.18 -42.55
N LYS A 198 3.41 -7.75 -42.58
CA LYS A 198 2.44 -8.20 -43.58
C LYS A 198 2.87 -7.82 -45.00
N SER A 199 3.31 -6.58 -45.22
CA SER A 199 3.83 -6.12 -46.52
C SER A 199 5.03 -6.96 -46.96
N MET A 200 6.00 -7.20 -46.07
CA MET A 200 7.16 -8.03 -46.37
C MET A 200 6.77 -9.49 -46.69
N GLN A 201 5.77 -10.04 -46.02
CA GLN A 201 5.26 -11.38 -46.30
C GLN A 201 4.59 -11.46 -47.68
N GLU A 202 3.83 -10.44 -48.07
CA GLU A 202 3.20 -10.34 -49.40
C GLU A 202 4.26 -10.19 -50.52
N GLU A 203 5.31 -9.40 -50.28
CA GLU A 203 6.46 -9.28 -51.19
C GLU A 203 7.20 -10.62 -51.34
N LEU A 204 7.50 -11.30 -50.23
CA LEU A 204 8.15 -12.61 -50.26
C LEU A 204 7.29 -13.66 -50.96
N ALA A 205 5.97 -13.66 -50.75
CA ALA A 205 5.05 -14.55 -51.44
C ALA A 205 5.06 -14.29 -52.96
N SER A 206 5.01 -13.02 -53.36
CA SER A 206 5.07 -12.60 -54.77
C SER A 206 6.39 -13.00 -55.43
N ALA A 207 7.51 -12.81 -54.74
CA ALA A 207 8.84 -13.21 -55.23
C ALA A 207 8.97 -14.73 -55.39
N ARG A 208 8.43 -15.50 -54.44
CA ARG A 208 8.38 -16.97 -54.52
C ARG A 208 7.57 -17.43 -55.73
N GLU A 209 6.41 -16.82 -55.96
CA GLU A 209 5.56 -17.17 -57.11
C GLU A 209 6.27 -16.87 -58.43
N GLN A 210 6.91 -15.70 -58.56
CA GLN A 210 7.71 -15.36 -59.73
C GLN A 210 8.88 -16.34 -59.95
N SER A 211 9.59 -16.70 -58.89
CA SER A 211 10.68 -17.69 -58.97
C SER A 211 10.17 -19.06 -59.40
N ASN A 212 8.99 -19.48 -58.95
CA ASN A 212 8.38 -20.74 -59.37
C ASN A 212 7.97 -20.72 -60.84
N ILE A 213 7.39 -19.61 -61.32
CA ILE A 213 7.06 -19.42 -62.73
C ILE A 213 8.32 -19.54 -63.59
N GLU A 214 9.41 -18.86 -63.20
CA GLU A 214 10.65 -18.89 -63.96
C GLU A 214 11.30 -20.29 -63.96
N LEU A 215 11.31 -20.96 -62.80
CA LEU A 215 11.77 -22.34 -62.69
C LEU A 215 10.96 -23.27 -63.61
N ASN A 216 9.63 -23.10 -63.68
CA ASN A 216 8.78 -23.90 -64.55
C ASN A 216 9.07 -23.63 -66.03
N LYS A 217 9.26 -22.37 -66.45
CA LYS A 217 9.69 -22.04 -67.82
C LYS A 217 11.03 -22.69 -68.18
N GLN A 218 11.99 -22.70 -67.25
CA GLN A 218 13.28 -23.37 -67.45
C GLN A 218 13.13 -24.88 -67.56
N LYS A 219 12.27 -25.50 -66.74
CA LYS A 219 11.95 -26.93 -66.86
C LYS A 219 11.32 -27.25 -68.21
N GLU A 220 10.39 -26.42 -68.68
CA GLU A 220 9.76 -26.57 -69.99
C GLU A 220 10.78 -26.44 -71.12
N SER A 221 11.67 -25.43 -71.09
CA SER A 221 12.69 -25.27 -72.13
C SER A 221 13.68 -26.43 -72.18
N LEU A 222 14.12 -26.93 -71.02
CA LEU A 222 14.96 -28.12 -70.91
C LEU A 222 14.25 -29.39 -71.38
N ALA A 223 12.95 -29.53 -71.15
CA ALA A 223 12.18 -30.70 -71.61
C ALA A 223 12.12 -30.80 -73.15
N HIS A 224 12.18 -29.67 -73.86
CA HIS A 224 12.15 -29.63 -75.34
C HIS A 224 13.55 -29.74 -75.98
N GLU A 225 14.62 -29.63 -75.21
CA GLU A 225 15.99 -29.69 -75.71
C GLU A 225 16.36 -31.07 -76.29
N PRO A 226 16.00 -32.21 -75.65
CA PRO A 226 16.21 -33.54 -76.21
C PRO A 226 15.47 -33.74 -77.54
N ASP A 227 14.25 -33.23 -77.66
CA ASP A 227 13.46 -33.35 -78.90
C ASP A 227 14.08 -32.54 -80.04
N LYS A 228 14.59 -31.35 -79.74
CA LYS A 228 15.34 -30.53 -80.70
C LYS A 228 16.62 -31.24 -81.17
N TYR A 229 17.39 -31.81 -80.24
CA TYR A 229 18.60 -32.56 -80.55
C TYR A 229 18.28 -33.83 -81.35
N LYS A 230 17.24 -34.56 -80.97
CA LYS A 230 16.73 -35.73 -81.69
C LYS A 230 16.28 -35.38 -83.11
N ALA A 231 15.59 -34.26 -83.30
CA ALA A 231 15.20 -33.78 -84.62
C ALA A 231 16.44 -33.46 -85.49
N SER A 232 17.44 -32.79 -84.91
CA SER A 232 18.72 -32.53 -85.58
C SER A 232 19.44 -33.81 -85.99
N LEU A 233 19.59 -34.76 -85.07
CA LEU A 233 20.20 -36.08 -85.35
C LEU A 233 19.41 -36.85 -86.41
N THR A 234 18.08 -36.76 -86.40
CA THR A 234 17.25 -37.43 -87.41
C THR A 234 17.48 -36.85 -88.81
N ILE A 235 17.66 -35.52 -88.92
CA ILE A 235 18.01 -34.86 -90.19
C ILE A 235 19.38 -35.33 -90.66
N GLU A 236 20.38 -35.36 -89.77
CA GLU A 236 21.74 -35.81 -90.07
C GLU A 236 21.78 -37.28 -90.50
N LEU A 237 21.09 -38.17 -89.77
CA LEU A 237 20.95 -39.59 -90.14
C LEU A 237 20.29 -39.78 -91.50
N LYS A 238 19.28 -38.97 -91.84
CA LYS A 238 18.65 -39.01 -93.17
C LYS A 238 19.62 -38.56 -94.27
N SER A 239 20.44 -37.53 -94.01
CA SER A 239 21.48 -37.09 -94.95
C SER A 239 22.51 -38.20 -95.20
N LEU A 240 23.03 -38.81 -94.13
CA LEU A 240 23.98 -39.92 -94.23
C LEU A 240 23.38 -41.13 -94.96
N GLN A 241 22.09 -41.41 -94.75
CA GLN A 241 21.40 -42.48 -95.45
C GLN A 241 21.36 -42.23 -96.97
N ILE A 242 21.10 -40.99 -97.39
CA ILE A 242 21.14 -40.59 -98.81
C ILE A 242 22.55 -40.79 -99.38
N ASP A 243 23.59 -40.39 -98.65
CA ASP A 243 24.98 -40.58 -99.08
C ASP A 243 25.33 -42.07 -99.23
N ILE A 244 24.88 -42.92 -98.29
CA ILE A 244 25.04 -44.38 -98.37
C ILE A 244 24.35 -44.95 -99.61
N ASP A 245 23.11 -44.51 -99.90
CA ASP A 245 22.36 -45.01 -101.05
C ASP A 245 22.99 -44.57 -102.38
N ASN A 246 23.53 -43.33 -102.44
CA ASN A 246 24.31 -42.85 -103.58
C ASN A 246 25.58 -43.69 -103.80
N LEU A 247 26.33 -43.96 -102.73
CA LEU A 247 27.54 -44.80 -102.78
C LEU A 247 27.23 -46.22 -103.26
N LYS A 248 26.13 -46.82 -102.78
CA LYS A 248 25.68 -48.15 -103.26
C LYS A 248 25.32 -48.14 -104.74
N GLN A 249 24.67 -47.08 -105.22
CA GLN A 249 24.35 -46.93 -106.64
C GLN A 249 25.62 -46.79 -107.49
N GLU A 250 26.62 -46.07 -106.98
CA GLU A 250 27.92 -45.92 -107.64
C GLU A 250 28.72 -47.23 -107.63
N GLU A 251 28.73 -47.97 -106.53
CA GLU A 251 29.29 -49.33 -106.43
C GLU A 251 28.63 -50.26 -107.47
N GLN A 252 27.30 -50.25 -107.60
CA GLN A 252 26.60 -51.01 -108.63
C GLN A 252 27.02 -50.60 -110.05
N ARG A 253 27.11 -49.30 -110.34
CA ARG A 253 27.58 -48.79 -111.65
C ARG A 253 29.00 -49.25 -111.97
N LEU A 254 29.89 -49.21 -110.99
CA LEU A 254 31.27 -49.67 -111.11
C LEU A 254 31.30 -51.19 -111.33
N THR A 255 30.50 -51.96 -110.57
CA THR A 255 30.38 -53.41 -110.72
C THR A 255 29.94 -53.80 -112.12
N THR A 256 28.88 -53.17 -112.64
CA THR A 256 28.43 -53.39 -114.03
C THR A 256 29.49 -52.97 -115.07
N SER A 257 30.24 -51.89 -114.82
CA SER A 257 31.35 -51.51 -115.69
C SER A 257 32.48 -52.53 -115.68
N VAL A 258 32.84 -53.05 -114.51
CA VAL A 258 33.85 -54.10 -114.35
C VAL A 258 33.40 -55.38 -115.03
N GLU A 259 32.14 -55.81 -114.87
CA GLU A 259 31.57 -56.96 -115.57
C GLU A 259 31.59 -56.79 -117.09
N ARG A 260 31.26 -55.59 -117.59
CA ARG A 260 31.34 -55.27 -119.02
C ARG A 260 32.79 -55.37 -119.51
N LEU A 261 33.74 -54.79 -118.79
CA LEU A 261 35.17 -54.84 -119.13
C LEU A 261 35.72 -56.27 -119.05
N THR A 262 35.35 -57.06 -118.05
CA THR A 262 35.75 -58.48 -117.95
C THR A 262 35.14 -59.31 -119.07
N ASN A 263 33.89 -59.04 -119.46
CA ASN A 263 33.28 -59.66 -120.64
C ASN A 263 33.98 -59.22 -121.95
N GLU A 264 34.36 -57.95 -122.08
CA GLU A 264 35.19 -57.47 -123.19
C GLU A 264 36.55 -58.14 -123.21
N GLU A 265 37.24 -58.25 -122.07
CA GLU A 265 38.51 -58.99 -121.95
C GLU A 265 38.35 -60.47 -122.29
N LEU A 266 37.26 -61.11 -121.86
CA LEU A 266 36.93 -62.50 -122.22
C LEU A 266 36.69 -62.65 -123.73
N GLU A 267 36.04 -61.69 -124.36
CA GLU A 267 35.87 -61.66 -125.82
C GLU A 267 37.21 -61.38 -126.54
N ILE A 268 38.07 -60.53 -125.99
CA ILE A 268 39.45 -60.34 -126.48
C ILE A 268 40.26 -61.63 -126.31
N LEU A 269 40.11 -62.37 -125.21
CA LEU A 269 40.74 -63.66 -124.96
C LEU A 269 40.19 -64.76 -125.89
N LYS A 270 38.89 -64.75 -126.20
CA LYS A 270 38.31 -65.63 -127.23
C LYS A 270 38.84 -65.30 -128.62
N ARG A 271 39.03 -64.02 -128.94
CA ARG A 271 39.68 -63.58 -130.19
C ARG A 271 41.16 -64.00 -130.25
N ARG A 272 41.89 -63.95 -129.12
CA ARG A 272 43.25 -64.49 -129.01
C ARG A 272 43.30 -66.01 -129.13
N LYS A 273 42.34 -66.76 -128.57
CA LYS A 273 42.26 -68.23 -128.72
C LYS A 273 41.93 -68.71 -130.14
N GLN A 274 41.36 -67.86 -131.01
CA GLN A 274 41.16 -68.19 -132.43
C GLN A 274 42.42 -67.97 -133.30
N GLN A 275 43.50 -67.46 -132.70
CA GLN A 275 44.78 -67.23 -133.36
C GLN A 275 45.92 -67.70 -132.46
N GLU A 276 45.97 -68.98 -132.09
CA GLU A 276 47.28 -69.65 -131.89
C GLU A 276 47.17 -71.17 -131.71
N PRO A 277 48.18 -71.93 -132.20
CA PRO A 277 48.05 -73.35 -132.51
C PRO A 277 48.41 -74.28 -131.34
N TYR A 278 47.60 -75.32 -131.25
CA TYR A 278 47.86 -76.70 -130.83
C TYR A 278 49.29 -77.06 -130.36
N ILE A 279 49.48 -77.24 -129.04
CA ILE A 279 50.53 -78.11 -128.46
C ILE A 279 49.93 -78.87 -127.25
N GLN A 280 49.89 -80.20 -127.36
CA GLN A 280 49.77 -81.20 -126.29
C GLN A 280 51.16 -81.82 -126.03
N PRO A 281 51.40 -82.70 -125.03
CA PRO A 281 50.77 -82.93 -123.71
C PRO A 281 51.86 -82.82 -122.58
N GLN A 282 51.59 -83.00 -121.29
CA GLN A 282 51.72 -84.29 -120.59
C GLN A 282 50.95 -84.34 -119.27
N LEU A 283 50.41 -85.53 -119.02
CA LEU A 283 49.65 -86.00 -117.87
C LEU A 283 50.53 -86.29 -116.65
N GLY A 284 49.98 -86.01 -115.46
CA GLY A 284 50.42 -86.54 -114.17
C GLY A 284 49.28 -86.45 -113.17
N TYR A 285 48.46 -87.49 -113.10
CA TYR A 285 47.39 -87.66 -112.10
C TYR A 285 47.97 -88.01 -110.72
N GLN A 286 47.41 -87.47 -109.63
CA GLN A 286 46.98 -88.28 -108.48
C GLN A 286 46.03 -87.52 -107.54
N GLU A 287 44.78 -87.98 -107.54
CA GLU A 287 43.87 -88.27 -106.41
C GLU A 287 43.51 -87.19 -105.34
N ARG A 288 42.23 -86.80 -105.43
CA ARG A 288 41.25 -86.41 -104.37
C ARG A 288 41.36 -87.28 -103.09
N PRO A 289 40.81 -86.90 -101.90
CA PRO A 289 39.39 -86.49 -101.78
C PRO A 289 38.90 -85.66 -100.54
N ILE A 290 37.64 -85.22 -100.68
CA ILE A 290 36.58 -84.94 -99.66
C ILE A 290 36.50 -83.53 -99.00
N LEU A 291 35.24 -83.06 -98.98
CA LEU A 291 34.61 -81.87 -98.40
C LEU A 291 34.78 -81.76 -96.86
N SER A 292 34.84 -80.53 -96.30
CA SER A 292 33.74 -79.89 -95.54
C SER A 292 34.13 -78.51 -94.97
N GLU A 293 33.08 -77.69 -94.81
CA GLU A 293 32.81 -76.71 -93.75
C GLU A 293 33.77 -75.54 -93.42
N GLU A 294 33.18 -74.35 -93.54
CA GLU A 294 33.30 -73.22 -92.62
C GLU A 294 34.59 -72.39 -92.66
N GLU A 295 34.56 -71.46 -93.61
CA GLU A 295 34.79 -70.04 -93.37
C GLU A 295 34.67 -69.63 -91.89
N GLN A 296 35.80 -69.35 -91.22
CA GLN A 296 35.89 -68.37 -90.13
C GLN A 296 37.35 -68.20 -89.65
N ARG A 297 38.08 -67.27 -90.29
CA ARG A 297 39.32 -66.72 -89.73
C ARG A 297 39.48 -65.26 -90.16
N ILE A 298 38.81 -64.32 -89.47
CA ILE A 298 39.36 -63.03 -89.06
C ILE A 298 38.59 -62.53 -87.83
N LEU A 299 39.04 -62.88 -86.62
CA LEU A 299 38.73 -62.12 -85.41
C LEU A 299 39.99 -62.01 -84.56
N ALA A 300 40.73 -60.92 -84.82
CA ALA A 300 41.78 -60.42 -83.96
C ALA A 300 41.56 -58.92 -83.78
N ILE A 301 40.67 -58.55 -82.86
CA ILE A 301 40.64 -57.23 -82.23
C ILE A 301 40.44 -57.42 -80.72
N PRO A 302 41.27 -56.81 -79.85
CA PRO A 302 41.28 -57.12 -78.41
C PRO A 302 40.05 -56.57 -77.69
N ILE A 303 39.49 -57.39 -76.81
CA ILE A 303 38.54 -56.99 -75.77
C ILE A 303 39.28 -56.06 -74.80
N ILE A 304 39.06 -54.76 -74.94
CA ILE A 304 39.30 -53.78 -73.88
C ILE A 304 38.01 -53.68 -73.08
N CYS A 305 37.84 -54.56 -72.09
CA CYS A 305 36.88 -54.37 -71.01
C CYS A 305 37.39 -53.26 -70.09
N ASN A 306 37.11 -52.01 -70.45
CA ASN A 306 37.30 -50.87 -69.56
C ASN A 306 35.97 -50.49 -68.89
N ASN A 307 35.74 -51.09 -67.72
CA ASN A 307 35.52 -50.35 -66.48
C ASN A 307 34.57 -49.13 -66.52
N TRP A 308 33.27 -49.34 -66.78
CA TRP A 308 32.24 -48.29 -66.63
C TRP A 308 31.35 -48.45 -65.38
N GLU A 309 31.40 -49.58 -64.66
CA GLU A 309 30.57 -49.78 -63.45
C GLU A 309 31.22 -49.28 -62.14
N SER A 310 32.53 -49.00 -62.08
CA SER A 310 33.16 -48.46 -60.86
C SER A 310 33.09 -46.93 -60.71
N LYS A 311 32.61 -46.18 -61.71
CA LYS A 311 32.62 -44.70 -61.66
C LYS A 311 31.29 -44.05 -61.28
N TRP A 312 30.20 -44.83 -61.19
CA TRP A 312 28.90 -44.36 -60.69
C TRP A 312 28.69 -44.59 -59.18
N GLY A 313 29.46 -45.51 -58.57
CA GLY A 313 29.39 -45.75 -57.12
C GLY A 313 30.05 -44.66 -56.25
N GLU A 314 31.11 -44.00 -56.75
CA GLU A 314 31.87 -43.01 -55.98
C GLU A 314 31.24 -41.60 -55.94
N LEU A 315 30.33 -41.27 -56.87
CA LEU A 315 29.65 -39.97 -56.88
C LEU A 315 28.37 -39.94 -56.04
N MET A 316 27.81 -41.10 -55.66
CA MET A 316 26.64 -41.20 -54.77
C MET A 316 27.01 -41.39 -53.29
N SER A 317 28.30 -41.57 -52.96
CA SER A 317 28.78 -41.67 -51.57
C SER A 317 29.39 -40.37 -51.01
N ARG A 318 29.41 -39.28 -51.78
CA ARG A 318 29.76 -37.93 -51.29
C ARG A 318 28.50 -37.06 -51.34
N GLY A 319 27.76 -37.08 -50.23
CA GLY A 319 26.53 -36.33 -50.08
C GLY A 319 26.72 -34.81 -50.28
N LEU A 320 25.78 -34.25 -51.03
CA LEU A 320 25.33 -32.86 -50.99
C LEU A 320 23.82 -32.87 -51.25
#